data_AF-A0A9P9A3F4-F1
#
_entry.id   AF-A0A9P9A3F4-F1
#
_cell.length_a   1.000
_cell.length_b   1.000
_cell.length_c   1.000
_cell.angle_alpha   90.00
_cell.angle_beta   90.00
_cell.angle_gamma   90.00
#
_symmetry.space_group_name_H-M   'P 1'
#
loop_
_entity.id
_entity.type
_entity.pdbx_description
1 polymer ?
#
loop_
_entity_poly.entity_id
_entity_poly.type
_entity_poly.pdbx_seq_one_letter_code
_entity_poly.pdbx_strand_id
1 'polypeptide(L)'
;MATTSHATAQLISETTVAASIATPASTGGLASKTPPPTPSVQIQMAPAAAAEDEALIMQLCDIVNLVYGETEGDIFVEGYQRVRTDEMRQIVRAGELAVAYLPLGESSSTSQRWSVIGCMRLQTLAGSQTGEMGMFAIDPVHRGGGTGREMAAFAEGHCRSVLGLTRMRLELLVPLGFEHAFKKRLQAWYERMGYVLVKLGVFQDDYPQLAPLLKGPCEYRVFEKDLA
;
A
#
# COMPACT_ATOMS: atom_id res chain seq x y z
N MET A 1 -20.46 63.08 26.43
CA MET A 1 -20.70 62.90 24.98
C MET A 1 -20.32 61.47 24.61
N ALA A 2 -20.91 60.94 23.53
CA ALA A 2 -20.48 59.79 22.68
C ALA A 2 -18.95 59.53 22.65
N THR A 3 -18.34 58.39 22.26
CA THR A 3 -18.67 57.06 21.65
C THR A 3 -17.32 56.30 21.59
N THR A 4 -17.14 54.97 21.55
CA THR A 4 -17.99 53.76 21.63
C THR A 4 -17.09 52.53 21.90
N SER A 5 -17.67 51.36 22.19
CA SER A 5 -16.99 50.04 22.27
C SER A 5 -16.16 49.68 21.03
N HIS A 6 -15.11 48.86 21.17
CA HIS A 6 -15.03 47.60 20.42
C HIS A 6 -13.94 46.65 20.95
N ALA A 7 -14.36 45.43 21.29
CA ALA A 7 -13.47 44.28 21.35
C ALA A 7 -13.47 43.58 19.98
N THR A 8 -12.32 43.04 19.58
CA THR A 8 -12.20 42.18 18.39
C THR A 8 -11.24 41.03 18.68
N ALA A 9 -11.77 39.82 18.75
CA ALA A 9 -11.01 38.58 18.75
C ALA A 9 -11.46 37.75 17.55
N GLN A 10 -10.51 37.43 16.66
CA GLN A 10 -10.61 36.55 15.49
C GLN A 10 -9.16 36.32 14.99
N LEU A 11 -8.79 35.24 14.31
CA LEU A 11 -9.57 34.20 13.63
C LEU A 11 -8.82 32.86 13.66
N ILE A 12 -9.51 31.75 13.94
CA ILE A 12 -9.06 30.39 13.59
C ILE A 12 -9.74 30.04 12.26
N SER A 13 -9.02 29.45 11.31
CA SER A 13 -9.56 29.16 9.97
C SER A 13 -9.23 27.74 9.52
N GLU A 14 -10.12 26.80 9.85
CA GLU A 14 -10.17 25.47 9.23
C GLU A 14 -11.11 25.50 8.03
N THR A 15 -10.59 25.25 6.81
CA THR A 15 -11.41 25.23 5.60
C THR A 15 -11.85 23.80 5.27
N THR A 16 -13.09 23.46 5.64
CA THR A 16 -13.80 22.30 5.10
C THR A 16 -14.33 22.61 3.70
N VAL A 17 -14.11 21.71 2.72
CA VAL A 17 -14.73 21.80 1.39
C VAL A 17 -15.94 20.87 1.32
N ALA A 18 -17.09 21.41 0.97
CA ALA A 18 -18.36 20.69 0.90
C ALA A 18 -18.57 19.96 -0.43
N ALA A 19 -19.37 18.89 -0.40
CA ALA A 19 -19.86 18.21 -1.59
C ALA A 19 -20.86 19.09 -2.36
N SER A 20 -20.76 19.11 -3.69
CA SER A 20 -21.66 19.88 -4.56
C SER A 20 -22.71 18.97 -5.21
N ILE A 21 -23.95 19.47 -5.29
CA ILE A 21 -25.12 18.76 -5.80
C ILE A 21 -25.51 19.38 -7.15
N ALA A 22 -25.77 18.56 -8.16
CA ALA A 22 -25.92 19.01 -9.55
C ALA A 22 -27.36 19.33 -9.98
N THR A 23 -27.50 20.22 -10.98
CA THR A 23 -28.65 20.31 -11.91
C THR A 23 -28.12 20.76 -13.29
N PRO A 24 -28.60 20.22 -14.43
CA PRO A 24 -27.90 20.33 -15.73
C PRO A 24 -28.45 21.42 -16.68
N ALA A 25 -27.67 21.74 -17.73
CA ALA A 25 -28.11 22.49 -18.90
C ALA A 25 -27.41 21.98 -20.19
N SER A 26 -28.04 22.21 -21.34
CA SER A 26 -27.64 21.67 -22.67
C SER A 26 -27.90 22.73 -23.75
N THR A 27 -27.24 22.76 -24.92
CA THR A 27 -26.42 21.74 -25.61
C THR A 27 -25.26 22.38 -26.37
N GLY A 28 -24.11 21.71 -26.53
CA GLY A 28 -23.02 22.17 -27.38
C GLY A 28 -22.02 21.06 -27.72
N GLY A 29 -21.89 20.74 -29.01
CA GLY A 29 -21.10 19.59 -29.46
C GLY A 29 -19.59 19.82 -29.40
N LEU A 30 -18.90 19.12 -28.51
CA LEU A 30 -17.48 18.79 -28.67
C LEU A 30 -17.37 17.28 -28.89
N ALA A 31 -16.53 16.87 -29.85
CA ALA A 31 -16.24 15.47 -30.07
C ALA A 31 -15.69 14.85 -28.77
N SER A 32 -16.31 13.75 -28.34
CA SER A 32 -15.85 12.95 -27.20
C SER A 32 -14.49 12.34 -27.55
N LYS A 33 -13.41 13.07 -27.25
CA LYS A 33 -12.10 12.46 -27.07
C LYS A 33 -12.22 11.55 -25.86
N THR A 34 -12.45 10.26 -26.10
CA THR A 34 -12.24 9.22 -25.11
C THR A 34 -10.87 9.46 -24.48
N PRO A 35 -10.75 9.62 -23.15
CA PRO A 35 -9.43 9.74 -22.54
C PRO A 35 -8.62 8.51 -22.95
N PRO A 36 -7.32 8.66 -23.27
CA PRO A 36 -6.50 7.53 -23.65
C PRO A 36 -6.57 6.46 -22.55
N PRO A 37 -6.65 5.16 -22.90
CA PRO A 37 -6.73 4.11 -21.91
C PRO A 37 -5.55 4.24 -20.95
N THR A 38 -5.85 4.32 -19.65
CA THR A 38 -4.81 4.34 -18.62
C THR A 38 -3.93 3.12 -18.81
N PRO A 39 -2.59 3.26 -18.89
CA PRO A 39 -1.71 2.12 -19.11
C PRO A 39 -1.93 1.09 -18.00
N SER A 40 -2.27 -0.13 -18.38
CA SER A 40 -2.57 -1.20 -17.44
C SER A 40 -1.30 -1.62 -16.70
N VAL A 41 -1.42 -1.77 -15.37
CA VAL A 41 -0.34 -2.27 -14.54
C VAL A 41 -0.11 -3.75 -14.87
N GLN A 42 1.15 -4.14 -15.06
CA GLN A 42 1.53 -5.56 -15.11
C GLN A 42 2.06 -5.99 -13.74
N ILE A 43 1.56 -7.10 -13.22
CA ILE A 43 1.98 -7.63 -11.92
C ILE A 43 2.43 -9.07 -12.15
N GLN A 44 3.61 -9.43 -11.62
CA GLN A 44 4.18 -10.77 -11.76
C GLN A 44 5.05 -11.10 -10.55
N MET A 45 5.21 -12.39 -10.25
CA MET A 45 6.24 -12.85 -9.32
C MET A 45 7.62 -12.59 -9.92
N ALA A 46 8.53 -12.03 -9.13
CA ALA A 46 9.91 -11.86 -9.53
C ALA A 46 10.59 -13.24 -9.65
N PRO A 47 11.25 -13.56 -10.77
CA PRO A 47 12.02 -14.80 -10.87
C PRO A 47 13.23 -14.73 -9.93
N ALA A 48 13.64 -15.84 -9.34
CA ALA A 48 14.75 -15.88 -8.37
C ALA A 48 16.07 -15.27 -8.91
N ALA A 49 16.32 -15.37 -10.22
CA ALA A 49 17.48 -14.76 -10.88
C ALA A 49 17.48 -13.21 -10.85
N ALA A 50 16.32 -12.57 -10.66
CA ALA A 50 16.21 -11.12 -10.50
C ALA A 50 16.87 -10.62 -9.19
N ALA A 51 17.18 -11.51 -8.26
CA ALA A 51 17.94 -11.18 -7.04
C ALA A 51 19.40 -10.80 -7.31
N GLU A 52 19.92 -10.99 -8.52
CA GLU A 52 21.25 -10.54 -8.93
C GLU A 52 21.23 -9.18 -9.66
N ASP A 53 20.05 -8.64 -9.99
CA ASP A 53 19.89 -7.31 -10.58
C ASP A 53 19.98 -6.22 -9.49
N GLU A 54 21.17 -5.62 -9.36
CA GLU A 54 21.45 -4.53 -8.41
C GLU A 54 20.48 -3.35 -8.56
N ALA A 55 20.18 -2.94 -9.80
CA ALA A 55 19.37 -1.76 -10.07
C ALA A 55 17.91 -1.99 -9.65
N LEU A 56 17.37 -3.17 -9.96
CA LEU A 56 16.04 -3.59 -9.52
C LEU A 56 15.96 -3.71 -7.99
N ILE A 57 16.95 -4.34 -7.35
CA ILE A 57 16.96 -4.52 -5.89
C ILE A 57 17.03 -3.18 -5.15
N MET A 58 17.88 -2.25 -5.59
CA MET A 58 17.94 -0.90 -5.03
C MET A 58 16.60 -0.17 -5.21
N GLN A 59 16.04 -0.15 -6.42
CA GLN A 59 14.77 0.53 -6.69
C GLN A 59 13.60 -0.02 -5.86
N LEU A 60 13.55 -1.35 -5.65
CA LEU A 60 12.55 -1.97 -4.78
C LEU A 60 12.73 -1.57 -3.31
N CYS A 61 13.96 -1.52 -2.81
CA CYS A 61 14.26 -1.08 -1.45
C CYS A 61 13.90 0.40 -1.25
N ASP A 62 14.21 1.26 -2.22
CA ASP A 62 13.89 2.68 -2.18
C ASP A 62 12.37 2.90 -2.13
N ILE A 63 11.59 2.22 -2.98
CA ILE A 63 10.13 2.29 -2.95
C ILE A 63 9.61 1.81 -1.59
N VAL A 64 10.01 0.63 -1.11
CA VAL A 64 9.51 0.10 0.17
C VAL A 64 9.85 1.02 1.34
N ASN A 65 11.10 1.47 1.45
CA ASN A 65 11.53 2.32 2.57
C ASN A 65 10.93 3.73 2.51
N LEU A 66 10.71 4.30 1.31
CA LEU A 66 9.96 5.55 1.15
C LEU A 66 8.52 5.39 1.65
N VAL A 67 7.79 4.38 1.16
CA VAL A 67 6.38 4.14 1.53
C VAL A 67 6.24 3.89 3.03
N TYR A 68 7.11 3.08 3.62
CA TYR A 68 7.04 2.78 5.05
C TYR A 68 7.55 3.93 5.92
N GLY A 69 8.50 4.74 5.46
CA GLY A 69 8.89 5.99 6.13
C GLY A 69 7.74 7.00 6.19
N GLU A 70 6.98 7.17 5.10
CA GLU A 70 5.79 8.02 5.06
C GLU A 70 4.64 7.53 5.95
N THR A 71 4.50 6.21 6.14
CA THR A 71 3.27 5.60 6.68
C THR A 71 3.43 4.89 8.03
N GLU A 72 4.65 4.74 8.52
CA GLU A 72 5.00 4.15 9.82
C GLU A 72 6.14 4.91 10.53
N GLY A 73 6.58 6.06 10.01
CA GLY A 73 7.67 6.87 10.57
C GLY A 73 7.38 7.47 11.95
N ASP A 74 6.12 7.51 12.39
CA ASP A 74 5.66 7.84 13.73
C ASP A 74 5.44 6.61 14.64
N ILE A 75 5.47 5.40 14.06
CA ILE A 75 5.36 4.10 14.75
C ILE A 75 6.74 3.56 15.15
N PHE A 76 7.72 3.61 14.23
CA PHE A 76 9.08 3.12 14.44
C PHE A 76 10.09 4.23 14.76
N VAL A 77 11.19 3.87 15.42
CA VAL A 77 12.33 4.75 15.72
C VAL A 77 12.93 5.35 14.44
N GLU A 78 13.53 6.53 14.58
CA GLU A 78 14.21 7.20 13.46
C GLU A 78 15.36 6.34 12.90
N GLY A 79 15.53 6.35 11.57
CA GLY A 79 16.52 5.53 10.89
C GLY A 79 16.14 4.05 10.70
N TYR A 80 14.98 3.60 11.19
CA TYR A 80 14.45 2.27 10.86
C TYR A 80 14.19 2.16 9.35
N GLN A 81 14.70 1.09 8.75
CA GLN A 81 14.40 0.68 7.38
C GLN A 81 13.50 -0.54 7.43
N ARG A 82 12.45 -0.56 6.61
CA ARG A 82 11.50 -1.69 6.53
C ARG A 82 12.11 -2.92 5.88
N VAL A 83 13.05 -2.71 4.96
CA VAL A 83 13.78 -3.76 4.24
C VAL A 83 15.17 -3.27 3.84
N ARG A 84 16.15 -4.17 3.88
CA ARG A 84 17.52 -3.97 3.36
C ARG A 84 17.74 -4.71 2.04
N THR A 85 18.81 -4.39 1.32
CA THR A 85 19.09 -5.00 0.00
C THR A 85 19.40 -6.49 0.09
N ASP A 86 20.02 -6.97 1.16
CA ASP A 86 20.26 -8.39 1.43
C ASP A 86 18.95 -9.14 1.76
N GLU A 87 18.09 -8.54 2.59
CA GLU A 87 16.74 -9.06 2.88
C GLU A 87 15.87 -9.12 1.61
N MET A 88 15.85 -8.06 0.81
CA MET A 88 15.12 -8.01 -0.46
C MET A 88 15.58 -9.11 -1.42
N ARG A 89 16.90 -9.36 -1.53
CA ARG A 89 17.42 -10.48 -2.32
C ARG A 89 16.99 -11.83 -1.79
N GLN A 90 16.94 -12.03 -0.47
CA GLN A 90 16.44 -13.27 0.10
C GLN A 90 14.97 -13.50 -0.26
N ILE A 91 14.13 -12.46 -0.18
CA ILE A 91 12.70 -12.51 -0.56
C ILE A 91 12.54 -12.84 -2.06
N VAL A 92 13.33 -12.21 -2.94
CA VAL A 92 13.30 -12.51 -4.38
C VAL A 92 13.80 -13.92 -4.69
N ARG A 93 14.91 -14.38 -4.08
CA ARG A 93 15.43 -15.75 -4.26
C ARG A 93 14.45 -16.82 -3.76
N ALA A 94 13.68 -16.52 -2.71
CA ALA A 94 12.62 -17.39 -2.20
C ALA A 94 11.38 -17.45 -3.12
N GLY A 95 11.30 -16.60 -4.16
CA GLY A 95 10.12 -16.51 -5.04
C GLY A 95 8.93 -15.83 -4.36
N GLU A 96 9.15 -15.08 -3.28
CA GLU A 96 8.10 -14.49 -2.45
C GLU A 96 7.75 -13.05 -2.85
N LEU A 97 8.44 -12.43 -3.82
CA LEU A 97 8.16 -11.05 -4.22
C LEU A 97 7.26 -10.99 -5.46
N ALA A 98 6.13 -10.29 -5.37
CA ALA A 98 5.38 -9.81 -6.52
C ALA A 98 5.73 -8.35 -6.82
N VAL A 99 5.99 -8.02 -8.08
CA VAL A 99 6.39 -6.68 -8.52
C VAL A 99 5.39 -6.13 -9.53
N ALA A 100 5.04 -4.86 -9.36
CA ALA A 100 4.13 -4.11 -10.23
C ALA A 100 4.91 -3.18 -11.16
N TYR A 101 4.54 -3.18 -12.44
CA TYR A 101 5.20 -2.47 -13.52
C TYR A 101 4.23 -1.62 -14.34
N LEU A 102 4.69 -0.47 -14.83
CA LEU A 102 4.02 0.31 -15.87
C LEU A 102 4.87 0.44 -17.14
N PRO A 103 4.26 0.48 -18.33
CA PRO A 103 4.98 0.68 -19.58
C PRO A 103 5.55 2.11 -19.67
N LEU A 104 6.80 2.22 -20.10
CA LEU A 104 7.52 3.50 -20.28
C LEU A 104 7.51 3.95 -21.75
N GLY A 105 6.70 4.97 -22.05
CA GLY A 105 6.72 5.73 -23.32
C GLY A 105 5.82 5.19 -24.44
N GLU A 106 5.57 6.03 -25.45
CA GLU A 106 4.75 5.68 -26.61
C GLU A 106 5.56 4.96 -27.70
N SER A 107 5.27 3.66 -27.88
CA SER A 107 5.18 2.85 -29.13
C SER A 107 6.11 3.07 -30.34
N SER A 108 7.18 3.85 -30.23
CA SER A 108 8.13 4.17 -31.32
C SER A 108 9.46 3.42 -31.19
N SER A 109 9.73 2.81 -30.05
CA SER A 109 10.81 1.84 -29.85
C SER A 109 10.28 0.42 -29.99
N THR A 110 11.04 -0.45 -30.66
CA THR A 110 10.76 -1.89 -30.74
C THR A 110 10.98 -2.62 -29.43
N SER A 111 11.55 -1.97 -28.41
CA SER A 111 11.74 -2.51 -27.06
C SER A 111 10.82 -1.79 -26.07
N GLN A 112 9.73 -2.45 -25.68
CA GLN A 112 8.86 -1.98 -24.60
C GLN A 112 9.65 -1.94 -23.29
N ARG A 113 9.84 -0.74 -22.74
CA ARG A 113 10.44 -0.57 -21.41
C ARG A 113 9.37 -0.60 -20.33
N TRP A 114 9.76 -0.97 -19.12
CA TRP A 114 8.89 -1.06 -17.95
C TRP A 114 9.54 -0.31 -16.77
N SER A 115 8.75 0.45 -16.04
CA SER A 115 9.13 1.02 -14.74
C SER A 115 8.56 0.15 -13.64
N VAL A 116 9.36 -0.20 -12.63
CA VAL A 116 8.83 -0.69 -11.36
C VAL A 116 8.07 0.46 -10.69
N ILE A 117 6.90 0.17 -10.12
CA ILE A 117 6.05 1.15 -9.43
C ILE A 117 5.55 0.69 -8.06
N GLY A 118 5.87 -0.55 -7.66
CA GLY A 118 5.44 -1.13 -6.39
C GLY A 118 5.80 -2.61 -6.29
N CYS A 119 5.70 -3.15 -5.08
CA CYS A 119 5.85 -4.57 -4.81
C CYS A 119 5.07 -4.99 -3.57
N MET A 120 4.98 -6.29 -3.35
CA MET A 120 4.44 -6.92 -2.15
C MET A 120 5.09 -8.28 -1.94
N ARG A 121 5.20 -8.72 -0.69
CA ARG A 121 5.65 -10.06 -0.33
C ARG A 121 4.44 -10.98 -0.20
N LEU A 122 4.49 -12.12 -0.88
CA LEU A 122 3.52 -13.21 -0.79
C LEU A 122 4.22 -14.43 -0.18
N GLN A 123 3.70 -14.96 0.92
CA GLN A 123 4.26 -16.12 1.61
C GLN A 123 3.17 -17.15 1.91
N THR A 124 3.54 -18.42 2.12
CA THR A 124 2.63 -19.42 2.68
C THR A 124 2.93 -19.60 4.17
N LEU A 125 1.93 -19.47 5.04
CA LEU A 125 2.11 -19.71 6.48
C LEU A 125 2.27 -21.21 6.73
N ALA A 126 3.39 -21.60 7.35
CA ALA A 126 3.79 -22.99 7.51
C ALA A 126 2.73 -23.84 8.22
N GLY A 127 2.41 -25.01 7.65
CA GLY A 127 1.41 -25.94 8.19
C GLY A 127 -0.05 -25.50 8.00
N SER A 128 -0.33 -24.48 7.20
CA SER A 128 -1.69 -23.95 6.96
C SER A 128 -2.11 -24.04 5.48
N GLN A 129 -3.32 -23.54 5.18
CA GLN A 129 -3.79 -23.24 3.83
C GLN A 129 -3.95 -21.72 3.60
N THR A 130 -3.12 -20.94 4.29
CA THR A 130 -3.22 -19.47 4.35
C THR A 130 -1.97 -18.84 3.74
N GLY A 131 -2.19 -18.00 2.73
CA GLY A 131 -1.16 -17.11 2.20
C GLY A 131 -1.12 -15.80 2.99
N GLU A 132 0.01 -15.11 3.04
CA GLU A 132 0.15 -13.79 3.64
C GLU A 132 0.55 -12.74 2.60
N MET A 133 -0.13 -11.59 2.63
CA MET A 133 0.28 -10.38 1.89
C MET A 133 0.98 -9.39 2.84
N GLY A 134 2.31 -9.35 2.76
CA GLY A 134 3.17 -8.42 3.50
C GLY A 134 3.84 -7.38 2.60
N MET A 135 4.57 -6.44 3.21
CA MET A 135 5.44 -5.45 2.51
C MET A 135 4.75 -4.73 1.34
N PHE A 136 3.47 -4.39 1.49
CA PHE A 136 2.64 -3.86 0.41
C PHE A 136 2.97 -2.38 0.13
N ALA A 137 3.80 -2.13 -0.87
CA ALA A 137 4.33 -0.80 -1.19
C ALA A 137 4.03 -0.40 -2.64
N ILE A 138 3.49 0.82 -2.81
CA ILE A 138 3.27 1.46 -4.10
C ILE A 138 3.85 2.86 -4.03
N ASP A 139 4.70 3.20 -5.00
CA ASP A 139 5.31 4.51 -5.16
C ASP A 139 4.23 5.61 -5.03
N PRO A 140 4.44 6.63 -4.18
CA PRO A 140 3.51 7.75 -4.01
C PRO A 140 2.93 8.33 -5.31
N VAL A 141 3.74 8.44 -6.37
CA VAL A 141 3.31 9.06 -7.64
C VAL A 141 2.36 8.18 -8.47
N HIS A 142 2.25 6.89 -8.11
CA HIS A 142 1.41 5.89 -8.79
C HIS A 142 0.21 5.42 -7.94
N ARG A 143 -0.05 6.09 -6.80
CA ARG A 143 -1.23 5.84 -5.94
C ARG A 143 -2.51 6.44 -6.56
N GLY A 144 -3.67 5.97 -6.08
CA GLY A 144 -4.99 6.52 -6.47
C GLY A 144 -5.57 6.03 -7.80
N GLY A 145 -4.78 5.44 -8.70
CA GLY A 145 -5.22 4.94 -10.01
C GLY A 145 -5.91 3.57 -10.03
N GLY A 146 -6.07 2.90 -8.88
CA GLY A 146 -6.59 1.52 -8.80
C GLY A 146 -5.53 0.43 -8.62
N THR A 147 -4.26 0.75 -8.86
CA THR A 147 -3.06 -0.13 -8.70
C THR A 147 -3.11 -1.02 -7.47
N GLY A 148 -3.45 -0.47 -6.29
CA GLY A 148 -3.50 -1.25 -5.05
C GLY A 148 -4.59 -2.32 -5.01
N ARG A 149 -5.73 -2.09 -5.69
CA ARG A 149 -6.78 -3.10 -5.84
C ARG A 149 -6.34 -4.19 -6.81
N GLU A 150 -5.62 -3.83 -7.87
CA GLU A 150 -5.09 -4.79 -8.85
C GLU A 150 -3.99 -5.67 -8.23
N MET A 151 -3.10 -5.09 -7.41
CA MET A 151 -2.11 -5.85 -6.65
C MET A 151 -2.76 -6.78 -5.62
N ALA A 152 -3.73 -6.32 -4.83
CA ALA A 152 -4.46 -7.19 -3.90
C ALA A 152 -5.19 -8.34 -4.64
N ALA A 153 -5.83 -8.06 -5.78
CA ALA A 153 -6.48 -9.08 -6.60
C ALA A 153 -5.50 -10.09 -7.22
N PHE A 154 -4.31 -9.64 -7.64
CA PHE A 154 -3.22 -10.54 -8.06
C PHE A 154 -2.77 -11.45 -6.91
N ALA A 155 -2.60 -10.89 -5.71
CA ALA A 155 -2.15 -11.64 -4.53
C ALA A 155 -3.12 -12.76 -4.15
N GLU A 156 -4.42 -12.42 -4.07
CA GLU A 156 -5.52 -13.37 -3.82
C GLU A 156 -5.59 -14.45 -4.91
N GLY A 157 -5.53 -14.04 -6.18
CA GLY A 157 -5.55 -14.93 -7.32
C GLY A 157 -4.35 -15.88 -7.38
N HIS A 158 -3.15 -15.40 -7.04
CA HIS A 158 -1.92 -16.21 -7.00
C HIS A 158 -1.99 -17.25 -5.88
N CYS A 159 -2.39 -16.84 -4.67
CA CYS A 159 -2.51 -17.75 -3.53
C CYS A 159 -3.52 -18.88 -3.82
N ARG A 160 -4.69 -18.55 -4.37
CA ARG A 160 -5.71 -19.54 -4.73
C ARG A 160 -5.28 -20.43 -5.90
N SER A 161 -4.91 -19.82 -7.04
CA SER A 161 -4.81 -20.53 -8.32
C SER A 161 -3.43 -21.09 -8.65
N VAL A 162 -2.37 -20.62 -7.98
CA VAL A 162 -0.99 -21.13 -8.15
C VAL A 162 -0.53 -21.93 -6.93
N LEU A 163 -0.82 -21.44 -5.71
CA LEU A 163 -0.38 -22.06 -4.46
C LEU A 163 -1.44 -23.01 -3.83
N GLY A 164 -2.68 -23.02 -4.34
CA GLY A 164 -3.76 -23.88 -3.84
C GLY A 164 -4.31 -23.49 -2.46
N LEU A 165 -4.03 -22.26 -2.00
CA LEU A 165 -4.38 -21.77 -0.67
C LEU A 165 -5.83 -21.32 -0.63
N THR A 166 -6.53 -21.64 0.47
CA THR A 166 -7.95 -21.34 0.66
C THR A 166 -8.21 -20.02 1.37
N ARG A 167 -7.15 -19.33 1.82
CA ARG A 167 -7.25 -18.09 2.61
C ARG A 167 -6.08 -17.16 2.35
N MET A 168 -6.32 -15.85 2.48
CA MET A 168 -5.28 -14.82 2.56
C MET A 168 -5.34 -14.08 3.90
N ARG A 169 -4.16 -13.84 4.49
CA ARG A 169 -3.91 -13.06 5.70
C ARG A 169 -3.24 -11.75 5.34
N LEU A 170 -3.54 -10.71 6.11
CA LEU A 170 -2.77 -9.47 6.16
C LEU A 170 -2.69 -8.94 7.58
N GLU A 171 -1.73 -8.05 7.81
CA GLU A 171 -1.42 -7.52 9.13
C GLU A 171 -1.46 -6.00 9.14
N LEU A 172 -1.84 -5.43 10.28
CA LEU A 172 -1.84 -4.00 10.50
C LEU A 172 -1.37 -3.68 11.92
N LEU A 173 -0.21 -3.02 12.01
CA LEU A 173 0.27 -2.42 13.25
C LEU A 173 -0.31 -1.00 13.40
N VAL A 174 -0.90 -0.71 14.55
CA VAL A 174 -1.59 0.56 14.84
C VAL A 174 -1.12 1.10 16.20
N PRO A 175 -0.61 2.34 16.29
CA PRO A 175 -0.18 2.92 17.56
C PRO A 175 -1.41 3.17 18.47
N LEU A 176 -1.27 2.90 19.77
CA LEU A 176 -2.34 3.10 20.75
C LEU A 176 -2.43 4.54 21.28
N GLY A 177 -1.36 5.33 21.14
CA GLY A 177 -1.29 6.69 21.71
C GLY A 177 -2.08 7.76 20.96
N PHE A 178 -2.52 7.51 19.72
CA PHE A 178 -3.19 8.49 18.86
C PHE A 178 -3.97 7.83 17.71
N GLU A 179 -4.94 8.54 17.12
CA GLU A 179 -5.59 8.07 15.89
C GLU A 179 -4.68 8.26 14.68
N HIS A 180 -4.08 7.17 14.19
CA HIS A 180 -3.29 7.19 12.97
C HIS A 180 -4.20 7.16 11.72
N ALA A 181 -4.50 8.34 11.17
CA ALA A 181 -5.49 8.52 10.09
C ALA A 181 -5.24 7.66 8.83
N PHE A 182 -3.98 7.42 8.44
CA PHE A 182 -3.64 6.49 7.36
C PHE A 182 -4.03 5.04 7.70
N LYS A 183 -3.63 4.52 8.86
CA LYS A 183 -3.97 3.15 9.31
C LYS A 183 -5.50 2.94 9.39
N LYS A 184 -6.25 3.94 9.85
CA LYS A 184 -7.73 3.93 9.85
C LYS A 184 -8.33 3.82 8.44
N ARG A 185 -7.81 4.59 7.47
CA ARG A 185 -8.24 4.48 6.05
C ARG A 185 -7.84 3.13 5.43
N LEU A 186 -6.67 2.62 5.78
CA LEU A 186 -6.12 1.36 5.28
C LEU A 186 -6.93 0.15 5.80
N GLN A 187 -7.24 0.10 7.09
CA GLN A 187 -8.15 -0.90 7.67
C GLN A 187 -9.51 -0.88 6.97
N ALA A 188 -10.15 0.28 6.86
CA ALA A 188 -11.45 0.39 6.21
C ALA A 188 -11.41 -0.03 4.73
N TRP A 189 -10.25 0.06 4.06
CA TRP A 189 -10.05 -0.46 2.71
C TRP A 189 -9.97 -2.00 2.69
N TYR A 190 -9.21 -2.61 3.59
CA TYR A 190 -9.18 -4.07 3.74
C TYR A 190 -10.56 -4.67 4.07
N GLU A 191 -11.30 -4.06 5.00
CA GLU A 191 -12.67 -4.44 5.35
C GLU A 191 -13.60 -4.39 4.12
N ARG A 192 -13.52 -3.33 3.30
CA ARG A 192 -14.27 -3.24 2.03
C ARG A 192 -13.85 -4.26 0.96
N MET A 193 -12.65 -4.83 1.06
CA MET A 193 -12.20 -5.93 0.18
C MET A 193 -12.61 -7.31 0.70
N GLY A 194 -13.31 -7.40 1.85
CA GLY A 194 -13.80 -8.64 2.44
C GLY A 194 -12.86 -9.28 3.47
N TYR A 195 -11.83 -8.57 3.93
CA TYR A 195 -10.99 -9.03 5.03
C TYR A 195 -11.67 -8.76 6.38
N VAL A 196 -11.71 -9.77 7.24
CA VAL A 196 -12.28 -9.70 8.59
C VAL A 196 -11.19 -9.78 9.64
N LEU A 197 -11.31 -9.00 10.72
CA LEU A 197 -10.38 -9.05 11.85
C LEU A 197 -10.53 -10.38 12.60
N VAL A 198 -9.46 -11.16 12.73
CA VAL A 198 -9.46 -12.48 13.38
C VAL A 198 -8.60 -12.57 14.64
N LYS A 199 -7.56 -11.74 14.78
CA LYS A 199 -6.70 -11.68 15.98
C LYS A 199 -6.34 -10.22 16.28
N LEU A 200 -6.49 -9.84 17.55
CA LEU A 200 -5.70 -8.78 18.18
C LEU A 200 -4.58 -9.48 18.96
N GLY A 201 -3.33 -9.12 18.70
CA GLY A 201 -2.15 -9.78 19.25
C GLY A 201 -1.13 -8.81 19.81
N VAL A 202 -0.12 -9.36 20.48
CA VAL A 202 1.04 -8.62 20.95
C VAL A 202 2.14 -8.69 19.88
N PHE A 203 2.53 -7.55 19.32
CA PHE A 203 3.48 -7.49 18.20
C PHE A 203 4.81 -8.19 18.49
N GLN A 204 5.26 -8.17 19.74
CA GLN A 204 6.53 -8.79 20.16
C GLN A 204 6.53 -10.33 20.06
N ASP A 205 5.36 -10.97 20.07
CA ASP A 205 5.26 -12.43 20.09
C ASP A 205 5.54 -12.99 18.69
N ASP A 206 5.04 -12.28 17.66
CA ASP A 206 5.23 -12.60 16.24
C ASP A 206 6.51 -11.91 15.66
N TYR A 207 6.94 -10.76 16.23
CA TYR A 207 8.11 -9.98 15.77
C TYR A 207 9.02 -9.48 16.91
N PRO A 208 9.66 -10.37 17.69
CA PRO A 208 10.47 -9.99 18.86
C PRO A 208 11.68 -9.09 18.52
N GLN A 209 12.23 -9.19 17.31
CA GLN A 209 13.33 -8.36 16.82
C GLN A 209 12.89 -6.94 16.40
N LEU A 210 11.60 -6.73 16.08
CA LEU A 210 11.07 -5.42 15.66
C LEU A 210 10.42 -4.65 16.82
N ALA A 211 9.89 -5.35 17.83
CA ALA A 211 9.25 -4.70 18.98
C ALA A 211 10.14 -3.67 19.73
N PRO A 212 11.46 -3.89 19.92
CA PRO A 212 12.36 -2.88 20.50
C PRO A 212 12.54 -1.61 19.65
N LEU A 213 12.11 -1.63 18.38
CA LEU A 213 12.21 -0.50 17.45
C LEU A 213 10.93 0.34 17.38
N LEU A 214 9.93 0.02 18.20
CA LEU A 214 8.70 0.82 18.30
C LEU A 214 8.90 2.06 19.18
N LYS A 215 8.31 3.19 18.76
CA LYS A 215 8.26 4.43 19.55
C LYS A 215 7.32 4.35 20.76
N GLY A 216 6.41 3.38 20.79
CA GLY A 216 5.47 3.18 21.88
C GLY A 216 4.51 2.00 21.66
N PRO A 217 3.55 1.79 22.58
CA PRO A 217 2.60 0.70 22.51
C PRO A 217 1.78 0.72 21.22
N CYS A 218 1.73 -0.43 20.54
CA CYS A 218 0.97 -0.65 19.33
C CYS A 218 0.07 -1.88 19.48
N GLU A 219 -1.13 -1.79 18.93
CA GLU A 219 -2.01 -2.93 18.73
C GLU A 219 -1.67 -3.58 17.38
N TYR A 220 -1.44 -4.88 17.39
CA TYR A 220 -1.17 -5.66 16.19
C TYR A 220 -2.43 -6.43 15.80
N ARG A 221 -2.95 -6.11 14.62
CA ARG A 221 -4.23 -6.60 14.08
C ARG A 221 -3.94 -7.56 12.93
N VAL A 222 -4.56 -8.74 12.96
CA VAL A 222 -4.50 -9.72 11.87
C VAL A 222 -5.87 -9.85 11.25
N PHE A 223 -5.94 -9.68 9.93
CA PHE A 223 -7.16 -9.86 9.17
C PHE A 223 -7.01 -11.04 8.21
N GLU A 224 -8.10 -11.76 7.98
CA GLU A 224 -8.16 -12.89 7.07
C GLU A 224 -9.34 -12.77 6.09
N LYS A 225 -9.21 -13.38 4.92
CA LYS A 225 -10.23 -13.50 3.89
C LYS A 225 -10.15 -14.87 3.24
N ASP A 226 -11.26 -15.60 3.22
CA ASP A 226 -11.35 -16.87 2.50
C ASP A 226 -11.32 -16.61 0.98
N LEU A 227 -10.56 -17.43 0.26
CA LEU A 227 -10.34 -17.36 -1.19
C LEU A 227 -11.26 -18.35 -1.90
N ALA A 228 -12.43 -17.86 -2.33
CA ALA A 228 -13.42 -18.61 -3.12
C ALA A 228 -12.95 -18.91 -4.55
#